data_AF-A0AAP0D8F7-F1
#
_entry.id   AF-A0AAP0D8F7-F1
#
_cell.length_a   1.000
_cell.length_b   1.000
_cell.length_c   1.000
_cell.angle_alpha   90.00
_cell.angle_beta   90.00
_cell.angle_gamma   90.00
#
_symmetry.space_group_name_H-M   'P 1'
#
loop_
_entity.id
_entity.type
_entity.pdbx_description
1 polymer ?
#
loop_
_entity_poly.entity_id
_entity_poly.type
_entity_poly.pdbx_seq_one_letter_code
_entity_poly.pdbx_strand_id
1 'polypeptide(L)'
;MSTTNTYALACSYTNHPNENRTKETKPKCKTSHITRRKASLSLFLLISCPIPFHAQPALAAESSFLDMFRMTVPDQTVEEAENGIREHAMSLVQVKELLELKSWKEAQKELRKSASYLKQDMYTIIQGKPGVERAQLRNLYSRLFNGVTGLDYAARDKDVPRVWNLYEDIVVTLDDILSRLL
;
A
#
# COMPACT_ATOMS: atom_id res chain seq x y z
N MET A 1 49.15 -25.68 20.26
CA MET A 1 49.91 -24.59 19.61
C MET A 1 50.52 -25.15 18.34
N SER A 2 50.06 -24.68 17.19
CA SER A 2 50.81 -24.47 15.94
C SER A 2 49.82 -24.36 14.79
N THR A 3 49.88 -23.19 14.18
CA THR A 3 49.08 -22.60 13.12
C THR A 3 49.49 -23.12 11.74
N THR A 4 48.51 -23.35 10.87
CA THR A 4 48.64 -23.04 9.44
C THR A 4 47.27 -22.62 8.89
N ASN A 5 47.17 -21.33 8.60
CA ASN A 5 46.19 -20.74 7.69
C ASN A 5 46.61 -21.16 6.25
N THR A 6 45.69 -21.07 5.28
CA THR A 6 45.80 -20.28 4.04
C THR A 6 45.06 -20.89 2.82
N TYR A 7 44.37 -19.97 2.10
CA TYR A 7 43.91 -19.97 0.70
C TYR A 7 42.47 -20.38 0.35
N ALA A 8 41.64 -19.34 0.31
CA ALA A 8 40.66 -18.97 -0.72
C ALA A 8 40.45 -19.90 -1.92
N LEU A 9 39.18 -20.21 -2.21
CA LEU A 9 38.68 -20.54 -3.54
C LEU A 9 37.38 -19.78 -3.82
N ALA A 10 37.33 -19.27 -5.04
CA ALA A 10 36.58 -18.11 -5.48
C ALA A 10 35.11 -18.42 -5.85
N CYS A 11 34.23 -17.48 -5.56
CA CYS A 11 32.90 -17.38 -6.16
C CYS A 11 33.02 -17.16 -7.66
N SER A 12 32.55 -18.13 -8.46
CA SER A 12 32.42 -17.99 -9.90
C SER A 12 31.06 -17.37 -10.22
N TYR A 13 31.04 -16.06 -10.51
CA TYR A 13 29.90 -15.38 -11.11
C TYR A 13 29.89 -15.67 -12.61
N THR A 14 28.94 -16.45 -13.10
CA THR A 14 28.71 -16.64 -14.54
C THR A 14 27.85 -15.50 -15.06
N ASN A 15 28.50 -14.52 -15.69
CA ASN A 15 27.83 -13.51 -16.51
C ASN A 15 27.37 -14.14 -17.83
N HIS A 16 26.06 -14.19 -18.06
CA HIS A 16 25.52 -14.41 -19.41
C HIS A 16 25.27 -13.05 -20.08
N PRO A 17 25.88 -12.76 -21.23
CA PRO A 17 25.54 -11.59 -22.03
C PRO A 17 24.33 -11.91 -22.89
N ASN A 18 23.25 -11.14 -22.76
CA ASN A 18 22.19 -11.09 -23.78
C ASN A 18 22.28 -9.73 -24.49
N GLU A 19 23.06 -9.76 -25.56
CA GLU A 19 23.05 -8.81 -26.65
C GLU A 19 21.84 -9.13 -27.53
N ASN A 20 20.87 -8.22 -27.60
CA ASN A 20 20.13 -7.90 -28.83
C ASN A 20 19.42 -6.55 -28.67
N ARG A 21 20.18 -5.53 -29.06
CA ARG A 21 19.74 -4.16 -29.30
C ARG A 21 19.28 -4.09 -30.76
N THR A 22 17.97 -4.03 -30.99
CA THR A 22 17.43 -3.59 -32.28
C THR A 22 16.90 -2.17 -32.13
N LYS A 23 17.62 -1.24 -32.77
CA LYS A 23 17.22 0.15 -32.93
C LYS A 23 16.34 0.20 -34.19
N GLU A 24 15.12 0.69 -34.07
CA GLU A 24 14.32 1.10 -35.22
C GLU A 24 13.68 2.47 -34.94
N THR A 25 13.73 3.27 -35.99
CA THR A 25 13.66 4.73 -36.09
C THR A 25 12.23 5.29 -36.01
N LYS A 26 12.08 6.46 -35.36
CA LYS A 26 10.96 7.44 -35.57
C LYS A 26 10.95 7.90 -37.06
N PRO A 27 9.91 8.56 -37.64
CA PRO A 27 8.87 9.39 -37.00
C PRO A 27 7.45 9.37 -37.64
N LYS A 28 6.43 9.89 -36.94
CA LYS A 28 5.53 10.93 -37.50
C LYS A 28 4.64 11.55 -36.44
N CYS A 29 4.92 12.84 -36.19
CA CYS A 29 4.02 13.80 -35.59
C CYS A 29 2.83 14.02 -36.52
N LYS A 30 1.61 13.97 -35.98
CA LYS A 30 0.44 14.61 -36.59
C LYS A 30 -0.13 15.58 -35.56
N THR A 31 0.23 16.84 -35.76
CA THR A 31 -0.51 18.00 -35.31
C THR A 31 -1.89 18.01 -35.97
N SER A 32 -2.95 18.19 -35.18
CA SER A 32 -4.23 18.67 -35.69
C SER A 32 -4.85 19.65 -34.70
N HIS A 33 -4.62 20.92 -35.02
CA HIS A 33 -5.47 22.11 -34.86
C HIS A 33 -6.46 22.21 -33.68
N ILE A 34 -6.15 23.20 -32.85
CA ILE A 34 -7.03 24.01 -32.02
C ILE A 34 -8.33 24.35 -32.76
N THR A 35 -9.48 24.14 -32.10
CA THR A 35 -10.68 24.97 -32.33
C THR A 35 -11.21 25.47 -30.99
N ARG A 36 -10.93 26.75 -30.74
CA ARG A 36 -11.51 27.56 -29.67
C ARG A 36 -13.00 27.73 -29.97
N ARG A 37 -13.90 27.31 -29.06
CA ARG A 37 -15.26 27.85 -29.01
C ARG A 37 -15.28 28.96 -27.96
N LYS A 38 -15.49 30.18 -28.45
CA LYS A 38 -15.77 31.40 -27.69
C LYS A 38 -17.28 31.48 -27.40
N ALA A 39 -17.59 32.36 -26.45
CA ALA A 39 -18.91 32.91 -26.07
C ALA A 39 -19.72 31.98 -25.15
N SER A 40 -20.26 32.44 -24.02
CA SER A 40 -20.83 33.76 -23.76
C SER A 40 -20.71 34.19 -22.29
N LEU A 41 -20.46 35.48 -22.08
CA LEU A 41 -20.70 36.21 -20.84
C LEU A 41 -22.17 36.05 -20.42
N SER A 42 -22.42 35.77 -19.14
CA SER A 42 -23.68 36.16 -18.49
C SER A 42 -23.37 36.84 -17.16
N LEU A 43 -24.12 37.92 -16.98
CA LEU A 43 -23.89 39.08 -16.15
C LEU A 43 -24.32 38.85 -14.70
N PHE A 44 -23.58 39.48 -13.79
CA PHE A 44 -23.89 39.66 -12.38
C PHE A 44 -25.35 40.04 -12.12
N LEU A 45 -25.98 39.36 -11.16
CA LEU A 45 -27.04 39.95 -10.33
C LEU A 45 -26.69 39.74 -8.86
N LEU A 46 -26.27 40.85 -8.25
CA LEU A 46 -26.13 41.03 -6.82
C LEU A 46 -27.53 41.01 -6.18
N ILE A 47 -27.80 40.01 -5.35
CA ILE A 47 -28.90 40.08 -4.38
C ILE A 47 -28.26 40.01 -3.00
N SER A 48 -28.10 41.21 -2.43
CA SER A 48 -27.76 41.44 -1.02
C SER A 48 -28.90 40.96 -0.14
N CYS A 49 -28.64 39.97 0.71
CA CYS A 49 -29.53 39.58 1.80
C CYS A 49 -28.68 39.44 3.06
N PRO A 50 -28.82 40.33 4.07
CA PRO A 50 -28.10 40.19 5.33
C PRO A 50 -28.84 39.16 6.20
N ILE A 51 -28.36 37.92 6.21
CA ILE A 51 -28.72 36.94 7.24
C ILE A 51 -27.82 37.22 8.45
N PRO A 52 -28.35 37.36 9.68
CA PRO A 52 -27.53 37.54 10.87
C PRO A 52 -26.66 36.31 11.07
N PHE A 53 -25.37 36.47 10.84
CA PHE A 53 -24.34 35.46 11.03
C PHE A 53 -24.14 35.27 12.54
N HIS A 54 -24.89 34.32 13.10
CA HIS A 54 -24.65 33.80 14.42
C HIS A 54 -23.30 33.07 14.39
N ALA A 55 -22.26 33.67 14.98
CA ALA A 55 -20.94 33.08 15.06
C ALA A 55 -20.99 31.80 15.92
N GLN A 56 -21.13 30.64 15.26
CA GLN A 56 -20.72 29.36 15.81
C GLN A 56 -19.26 29.10 15.39
N PRO A 57 -18.36 28.74 16.32
CA PRO A 57 -17.02 28.32 15.97
C PRO A 57 -17.10 26.99 15.21
N ALA A 58 -16.90 27.04 13.89
CA ALA A 58 -16.74 25.88 13.04
C ALA A 58 -15.39 25.23 13.38
N LEU A 59 -15.44 24.19 14.22
CA LEU A 59 -14.32 23.29 14.43
C LEU A 59 -14.18 22.37 13.21
N ALA A 60 -13.00 22.47 12.58
CA ALA A 60 -12.29 21.43 11.84
C ALA A 60 -13.12 20.54 10.88
N ALA A 61 -13.34 21.02 9.65
CA ALA A 61 -13.69 20.17 8.51
C ALA A 61 -12.62 20.21 7.40
N GLU A 62 -11.37 20.55 7.76
CA GLU A 62 -10.21 20.55 6.85
C GLU A 62 -9.33 19.30 7.03
N SER A 63 -9.75 18.32 7.86
CA SER A 63 -8.94 17.12 8.14
C SER A 63 -9.01 16.08 7.01
N SER A 64 -10.11 15.94 6.27
CA SER A 64 -10.32 14.79 5.38
C SER A 64 -9.41 14.74 4.15
N PHE A 65 -8.97 15.87 3.60
CA PHE A 65 -8.12 15.86 2.39
C PHE A 65 -6.65 15.62 2.71
N LEU A 66 -6.16 16.18 3.83
CA LEU A 66 -4.77 15.98 4.26
C LEU A 66 -4.56 14.58 4.87
N ASP A 67 -5.61 14.02 5.48
CA ASP A 67 -5.63 12.63 5.96
C ASP A 67 -5.64 11.61 4.80
N MET A 68 -6.20 11.97 3.63
CA MET A 68 -6.14 11.13 2.43
C MET A 68 -4.71 10.90 1.90
N PHE A 69 -3.78 11.84 2.15
CA PHE A 69 -2.36 11.73 1.76
C PHE A 69 -1.44 11.32 2.91
N ARG A 70 -1.96 11.18 4.13
CA ARG A 70 -1.21 10.72 5.30
C ARG A 70 -0.95 9.23 5.17
N MET A 71 0.07 8.88 4.40
CA MET A 71 0.56 7.49 4.27
C MET A 71 1.20 6.97 5.55
N THR A 72 1.61 7.87 6.44
CA THR A 72 2.13 7.56 7.77
C THR A 72 1.66 8.64 8.73
N VAL A 73 1.08 8.25 9.86
CA VAL A 73 0.89 9.13 11.01
C VAL A 73 2.27 9.38 11.65
N PRO A 74 2.85 10.59 11.55
CA PRO A 74 3.95 10.93 12.45
C PRO A 74 3.38 10.85 13.87
N ASP A 75 4.08 10.14 14.76
CA ASP A 75 3.78 10.05 16.19
C ASP A 75 2.64 9.10 16.63
N GLN A 76 2.27 8.08 15.82
CA GLN A 76 1.38 7.01 16.32
C GLN A 76 2.02 6.30 17.53
N THR A 77 1.28 6.20 18.64
CA THR A 77 1.77 5.48 19.82
C THR A 77 1.64 3.97 19.65
N VAL A 78 2.41 3.20 20.42
CA VAL A 78 2.30 1.73 20.40
C VAL A 78 0.90 1.28 20.82
N GLU A 79 0.31 1.94 21.82
CA GLU A 79 -1.04 1.66 22.32
C GLU A 79 -2.11 1.94 21.25
N GLU A 80 -1.99 3.04 20.51
CA GLU A 80 -2.89 3.37 19.40
C GLU A 80 -2.80 2.30 18.29
N ALA A 81 -1.58 1.87 17.95
CA ALA A 81 -1.37 0.81 16.97
C ALA A 81 -1.93 -0.54 17.43
N GLU A 82 -1.73 -0.93 18.70
CA GLU A 82 -2.27 -2.16 19.27
C GLU A 82 -3.81 -2.15 19.32
N ASN A 83 -4.43 -0.98 19.48
CA ASN A 83 -5.87 -0.84 19.41
C ASN A 83 -6.42 -0.93 17.96
N GLY A 84 -5.72 -0.31 16.99
CA GLY A 84 -6.14 -0.26 15.59
C GLY A 84 -5.87 -1.54 14.78
N ILE A 85 -4.88 -2.34 15.17
CA ILE A 85 -4.40 -3.47 14.34
C ILE A 85 -5.49 -4.48 13.99
N ARG A 86 -6.45 -4.73 14.90
CA ARG A 86 -7.56 -5.66 14.67
C ARG A 86 -8.46 -5.21 13.54
N GLU A 87 -8.84 -3.93 13.53
CA GLU A 87 -9.70 -3.36 12.51
C GLU A 87 -9.02 -3.36 11.13
N HIS A 88 -7.74 -2.99 11.10
CA HIS A 88 -6.96 -2.97 9.87
C HIS A 88 -6.71 -4.39 9.33
N ALA A 89 -6.49 -5.37 10.20
CA ALA A 89 -6.40 -6.79 9.82
C ALA A 89 -7.73 -7.31 9.25
N MET A 90 -8.87 -6.99 9.88
CA MET A 90 -10.20 -7.36 9.36
C MET A 90 -10.45 -6.75 7.98
N SER A 91 -10.08 -5.49 7.78
CA SER A 91 -10.20 -4.82 6.47
C SER A 91 -9.40 -5.53 5.38
N LEU A 92 -8.22 -6.08 5.71
CA LEU A 92 -7.41 -6.85 4.78
C LEU A 92 -8.07 -8.19 4.40
N VAL A 93 -8.72 -8.85 5.37
CA VAL A 93 -9.45 -10.13 5.16
C VAL A 93 -10.70 -9.93 4.31
N GLN A 94 -11.41 -8.81 4.47
CA GLN A 94 -12.66 -8.47 3.75
C GLN A 94 -12.47 -8.29 2.24
N VAL A 95 -11.23 -8.13 1.75
CA VAL A 95 -10.91 -8.14 0.30
C VAL A 95 -11.42 -9.40 -0.40
N LYS A 96 -11.64 -10.49 0.36
CA LYS A 96 -12.23 -11.74 -0.12
C LYS A 96 -13.47 -11.53 -0.99
N GLU A 97 -14.40 -10.68 -0.55
CA GLU A 97 -15.67 -10.46 -1.26
C GLU A 97 -15.42 -9.94 -2.68
N LEU A 98 -14.45 -9.04 -2.84
CA LEU A 98 -14.05 -8.49 -4.14
C LEU A 98 -13.33 -9.54 -5.01
N LEU A 99 -12.56 -10.43 -4.41
CA LEU A 99 -11.90 -11.54 -5.10
C LEU A 99 -12.91 -12.58 -5.59
N GLU A 100 -13.92 -12.92 -4.79
CA GLU A 100 -15.01 -13.83 -5.16
C GLU A 100 -15.83 -13.27 -6.33
N LEU A 101 -16.11 -11.95 -6.29
CA LEU A 101 -16.77 -11.22 -7.37
C LEU A 101 -15.88 -10.99 -8.60
N LYS A 102 -14.59 -11.35 -8.54
CA LYS A 102 -13.57 -11.10 -9.57
C LYS A 102 -13.46 -9.62 -9.96
N SER A 103 -13.76 -8.73 -9.01
CA SER A 103 -13.60 -7.28 -9.13
C SER A 103 -12.13 -6.90 -8.92
N TRP A 104 -11.26 -7.32 -9.84
CA TRP A 104 -9.81 -7.31 -9.64
C TRP A 104 -9.24 -5.93 -9.32
N LYS A 105 -9.71 -4.88 -9.99
CA LYS A 105 -9.18 -3.52 -9.79
C LYS A 105 -9.56 -2.98 -8.41
N GLU A 106 -10.80 -3.23 -8.03
CA GLU A 106 -11.37 -2.85 -6.73
C GLU A 106 -10.67 -3.64 -5.62
N ALA A 107 -10.48 -4.95 -5.81
CA ALA A 107 -9.74 -5.80 -4.88
C ALA A 107 -8.32 -5.29 -4.66
N GLN A 108 -7.58 -4.96 -5.73
CA GLN A 108 -6.23 -4.39 -5.61
C GLN A 108 -6.23 -3.03 -4.89
N LYS A 109 -7.24 -2.19 -5.13
CA LYS A 109 -7.35 -0.89 -4.46
C LYS A 109 -7.56 -1.06 -2.95
N GLU A 110 -8.54 -1.86 -2.56
CA GLU A 110 -8.83 -2.09 -1.14
C GLU A 110 -7.72 -2.88 -0.44
N LEU A 111 -7.09 -3.84 -1.14
CA LEU A 111 -5.90 -4.55 -0.65
C LEU A 111 -4.76 -3.59 -0.33
N ARG A 112 -4.42 -2.68 -1.25
CA ARG A 112 -3.32 -1.71 -1.02
C ARG A 112 -3.64 -0.74 0.11
N LYS A 113 -4.89 -0.28 0.20
CA LYS A 113 -5.37 0.63 1.26
C LYS A 113 -5.31 -0.03 2.64
N SER A 114 -5.93 -1.20 2.79
CA SER A 114 -5.91 -1.95 4.06
C SER A 114 -4.49 -2.34 4.46
N ALA A 115 -3.67 -2.79 3.50
CA ALA A 115 -2.27 -3.13 3.74
C ALA A 115 -1.43 -1.92 4.17
N SER A 116 -1.69 -0.70 3.67
CA SER A 116 -0.94 0.49 4.11
C SER A 116 -1.19 0.82 5.58
N TYR A 117 -2.45 0.75 6.04
CA TYR A 117 -2.79 1.00 7.44
C TYR A 117 -2.20 -0.06 8.35
N LEU A 118 -2.37 -1.35 7.99
CA LEU A 118 -1.81 -2.45 8.77
C LEU A 118 -0.28 -2.40 8.84
N LYS A 119 0.38 -1.98 7.75
CA LYS A 119 1.84 -1.81 7.72
C LYS A 119 2.31 -0.80 8.74
N GLN A 120 1.58 0.31 8.87
CA GLN A 120 1.90 1.35 9.82
C GLN A 120 1.82 0.82 11.26
N ASP A 121 0.70 0.22 11.65
CA ASP A 121 0.52 -0.31 13.00
C ASP A 121 1.58 -1.36 13.33
N MET A 122 1.80 -2.32 12.43
CA MET A 122 2.78 -3.37 12.65
C MET A 122 4.20 -2.80 12.81
N TYR A 123 4.56 -1.78 12.02
CA TYR A 123 5.86 -1.15 12.16
C TYR A 123 6.02 -0.49 13.53
N THR A 124 5.03 0.28 13.97
CA THR A 124 5.01 0.93 15.28
C THR A 124 5.14 -0.09 16.42
N ILE A 125 4.35 -1.17 16.38
CA ILE A 125 4.37 -2.24 17.37
C ILE A 125 5.75 -2.94 17.40
N ILE A 126 6.29 -3.30 16.23
CA ILE A 126 7.60 -3.97 16.13
C ILE A 126 8.71 -3.12 16.75
N GLN A 127 8.69 -1.80 16.56
CA GLN A 127 9.69 -0.93 17.16
C GLN A 127 9.59 -0.90 18.70
N GLY A 128 8.37 -0.99 19.24
CA GLY A 128 8.11 -1.02 20.69
C GLY A 128 8.51 -2.32 21.41
N LYS A 129 8.62 -3.47 20.71
CA LYS A 129 8.90 -4.78 21.34
C LYS A 129 10.39 -5.05 21.63
N PRO A 130 10.74 -5.88 22.63
CA PRO A 130 12.12 -6.27 22.93
C PRO A 130 12.75 -7.13 21.82
N GLY A 131 14.08 -7.27 21.84
CA GLY A 131 14.85 -7.81 20.71
C GLY A 131 14.43 -9.18 20.17
N VAL A 132 14.10 -10.14 21.05
CA VAL A 132 13.71 -11.51 20.65
C VAL A 132 12.33 -11.51 19.98
N GLU A 133 11.33 -10.89 20.60
CA GLU A 133 9.97 -10.76 20.05
C GLU A 133 9.96 -9.95 18.75
N ARG A 134 10.73 -8.85 18.72
CA ARG A 134 10.91 -8.01 17.54
C ARG A 134 11.42 -8.81 16.34
N ALA A 135 12.39 -9.71 16.53
CA ALA A 135 12.91 -10.54 15.44
C ALA A 135 11.84 -11.50 14.89
N GLN A 136 11.06 -12.13 15.77
CA GLN A 136 9.97 -13.01 15.37
C GLN A 136 8.87 -12.25 14.62
N LEU A 137 8.45 -11.10 15.13
CA LEU A 137 7.43 -10.26 14.49
C LEU A 137 7.89 -9.70 13.13
N ARG A 138 9.18 -9.36 12.99
CA ARG A 138 9.74 -8.93 11.69
C ARG A 138 9.65 -10.03 10.63
N ASN A 139 9.87 -11.29 11.01
CA ASN A 139 9.73 -12.41 10.08
C ASN A 139 8.27 -12.54 9.60
N LEU A 140 7.32 -12.53 10.53
CA LEU A 140 5.89 -12.59 10.20
C LEU A 140 5.43 -11.39 9.35
N TYR A 141 5.89 -10.19 9.71
CA TYR A 141 5.67 -8.98 8.91
C TYR A 141 6.17 -9.16 7.47
N SER A 142 7.39 -9.65 7.29
CA SER A 142 7.95 -9.90 5.96
C SER A 142 7.14 -10.94 5.19
N ARG A 143 6.77 -12.06 5.82
CA ARG A 143 5.93 -13.10 5.20
C ARG A 143 4.59 -12.52 4.74
N LEU A 144 3.88 -11.82 5.63
CA LEU A 144 2.58 -11.22 5.35
C LEU A 144 2.66 -10.27 4.15
N PHE A 145 3.56 -9.27 4.18
CA PHE A 145 3.59 -8.24 3.15
C PHE A 145 4.20 -8.72 1.83
N ASN A 146 5.04 -9.76 1.84
CA ASN A 146 5.42 -10.46 0.62
C ASN A 146 4.23 -11.20 0.01
N GLY A 147 3.40 -11.85 0.84
CA GLY A 147 2.14 -12.47 0.43
C GLY A 147 1.18 -11.45 -0.19
N VAL A 148 0.95 -10.32 0.48
CA VAL A 148 0.09 -9.22 -0.03
C VAL A 148 0.58 -8.69 -1.38
N THR A 149 1.89 -8.51 -1.53
CA THR A 149 2.49 -8.06 -2.81
C THR A 149 2.31 -9.12 -3.89
N GLY A 150 2.49 -10.39 -3.55
CA GLY A 150 2.20 -11.52 -4.44
C GLY A 150 0.73 -11.55 -4.87
N LEU A 151 -0.19 -11.33 -3.93
CA LEU A 151 -1.63 -11.32 -4.18
C LEU A 151 -2.01 -10.16 -5.09
N ASP A 152 -1.42 -8.98 -4.90
CA ASP A 152 -1.61 -7.82 -5.77
C ASP A 152 -1.20 -8.13 -7.23
N TYR A 153 -0.07 -8.81 -7.42
CA TYR A 153 0.35 -9.25 -8.76
C TYR A 153 -0.55 -10.35 -9.33
N ALA A 154 -0.92 -11.34 -8.52
CA ALA A 154 -1.80 -12.42 -8.96
C ALA A 154 -3.18 -11.89 -9.36
N ALA A 155 -3.73 -10.92 -8.63
CA ALA A 155 -4.98 -10.24 -8.97
C ALA A 155 -4.88 -9.41 -10.25
N ARG A 156 -3.75 -8.71 -10.46
CA ARG A 156 -3.47 -7.98 -11.70
C ARG A 156 -3.47 -8.91 -12.90
N ASP A 157 -2.82 -10.05 -12.76
CA ASP A 157 -2.63 -11.04 -13.82
C ASP A 157 -3.84 -12.00 -13.93
N LYS A 158 -4.80 -11.89 -13.00
CA LYS A 158 -6.03 -12.70 -12.88
C LYS A 158 -5.75 -14.21 -12.75
N ASP A 159 -4.65 -14.55 -12.10
CA ASP A 159 -4.24 -15.93 -11.81
C ASP A 159 -5.03 -16.46 -10.60
N VAL A 160 -6.24 -16.97 -10.86
CA VAL A 160 -7.20 -17.37 -9.83
C VAL A 160 -6.63 -18.41 -8.84
N PRO A 161 -5.97 -19.51 -9.29
CA PRO A 161 -5.36 -20.46 -8.34
C PRO A 161 -4.35 -19.79 -7.42
N ARG A 162 -3.49 -18.93 -7.98
CA ARG A 162 -2.46 -18.23 -7.21
C ARG A 162 -3.06 -17.21 -6.24
N VAL A 163 -4.12 -16.51 -6.64
CA VAL A 163 -4.86 -15.58 -5.77
C VAL A 163 -5.34 -16.28 -4.51
N TRP A 164 -6.01 -17.44 -4.63
CA TRP A 164 -6.55 -18.14 -3.47
C TRP A 164 -5.47 -18.72 -2.56
N ASN A 165 -4.44 -19.34 -3.15
CA ASN A 165 -3.30 -19.84 -2.37
C ASN A 165 -2.62 -18.73 -1.55
N LEU A 166 -2.43 -17.55 -2.14
CA LEU A 166 -1.82 -16.41 -1.45
C LEU A 166 -2.76 -15.80 -0.42
N TYR A 167 -4.06 -15.73 -0.71
CA TYR A 167 -5.06 -15.23 0.23
C TYR A 167 -5.12 -16.12 1.48
N GLU A 168 -5.13 -17.44 1.33
CA GLU A 168 -5.11 -18.38 2.45
C GLU A 168 -3.83 -18.24 3.30
N ASP A 169 -2.65 -18.14 2.67
CA ASP A 169 -1.39 -17.93 3.39
C ASP A 169 -1.37 -16.58 4.15
N ILE A 170 -1.96 -15.53 3.57
CA ILE A 170 -2.13 -14.23 4.24
C ILE A 170 -3.02 -14.37 5.47
N VAL A 171 -4.17 -15.06 5.37
CA VAL A 171 -5.09 -15.24 6.51
C VAL A 171 -4.43 -16.01 7.64
N VAL A 172 -3.70 -17.10 7.34
CA VAL A 172 -2.95 -17.86 8.34
C VAL A 172 -1.85 -17.00 8.98
N THR A 173 -1.10 -16.25 8.18
CA THR A 173 -0.04 -15.37 8.71
C THR A 173 -0.61 -14.25 9.58
N LEU A 174 -1.78 -13.72 9.26
CA LEU A 174 -2.48 -12.74 10.10
C LEU A 174 -2.89 -13.34 11.44
N ASP A 175 -3.43 -14.55 11.47
CA ASP A 175 -3.79 -15.24 12.70
C ASP A 175 -2.57 -15.48 13.60
N ASP A 176 -1.45 -15.90 13.01
CA ASP A 176 -0.16 -16.06 13.69
C ASP A 176 0.34 -14.72 14.31
N ILE A 177 0.13 -13.61 13.61
CA ILE A 177 0.51 -12.26 14.08
C ILE A 177 -0.39 -11.84 15.23
N LEU A 178 -1.71 -11.96 15.07
CA LEU A 178 -2.69 -11.54 16.07
C LEU A 178 -2.53 -12.34 17.36
N SER A 179 -2.30 -13.65 17.26
CA SER A 179 -2.05 -14.54 18.42
C SER A 179 -0.79 -14.22 19.22
N ARG A 180 0.13 -13.42 18.66
CA ARG A 180 1.37 -12.98 19.35
C ARG A 180 1.26 -11.58 19.93
N LEU A 181 0.31 -10.79 19.44
CA LEU A 181 0.11 -9.42 19.86
C LEU A 181 -1.02 -9.28 20.88
N LEU A 182 -1.98 -10.21 20.86
CA LEU A 182 -3.19 -10.23 21.67
C LEU A 182 -3.19 -11.44 22.60
#